data_AF-A0A534TN72-F1
#
_entry.id   AF-A0A534TN72-F1
#
_cell.length_a   1.000
_cell.length_b   1.000
_cell.length_c   1.000
_cell.angle_alpha   90.00
_cell.angle_beta   90.00
_cell.angle_gamma   90.00
#
_symmetry.space_group_name_H-M   'P 1'
#
loop_
_entity.id
_entity.type
_entity.pdbx_description
1 polymer ?
#
loop_
_entity_poly.entity_id
_entity_poly.type
_entity_poly.pdbx_seq_one_letter_code
_entity_poly.pdbx_strand_id
1 'polypeptide(L)'
;MRGNAAAVRRRGVAMTSRICTALCALFAASNLPLSRAAAGQGKSAAAKDRVQPRFSADDWALGPFPSDLFTIPDRSQNTGLHINLSTSGCEVLPPLPTECVENVLLNQLDGFHVLPRMTIAFSGPIDLSTVNSSNIFLVKLGNTLVNGSPPDYGAPVPDDEEESRLPADAGWVVGIDRAVWDRDTNTLYVKAEEILEQHTRYALIVTRGILDTHGDRIEQSKDFKRFRGDDGNEGAVLSPARLAYRRALHLALTAARLGAGHQPADVAIASVFSTMSVSAVLEKVRADIVAAPLPAPANFAIGPLPQGCTKEHEPFPGCVRARAVFDVNTIT
;
A
#
# COMPACT_ATOMS: atom_id res chain seq x y z
N MET A 1 -27.65 44.74 -23.88
CA MET A 1 -26.97 44.24 -25.09
C MET A 1 -27.37 42.79 -25.30
N ARG A 2 -27.98 42.51 -26.47
CA ARG A 2 -28.37 41.17 -26.91
C ARG A 2 -27.12 40.37 -27.31
N GLY A 3 -27.07 39.09 -26.97
CA GLY A 3 -26.10 38.12 -27.48
C GLY A 3 -26.71 36.72 -27.41
N ASN A 4 -26.86 36.10 -28.58
CA ASN A 4 -27.69 34.93 -28.88
C ASN A 4 -26.99 33.58 -28.64
N ALA A 5 -27.83 32.60 -28.28
CA ALA A 5 -27.92 31.22 -28.76
C ALA A 5 -26.70 30.27 -28.69
N ALA A 6 -26.90 29.11 -28.05
CA ALA A 6 -27.14 27.85 -28.78
C ALA A 6 -27.57 26.73 -27.81
N ALA A 7 -28.81 26.28 -27.94
CA ALA A 7 -29.34 25.08 -27.30
C ALA A 7 -29.09 23.86 -28.19
N VAL A 8 -28.43 22.82 -27.66
CA VAL A 8 -28.24 21.53 -28.33
C VAL A 8 -29.24 20.52 -27.79
N ARG A 9 -30.17 20.13 -28.67
CA ARG A 9 -31.16 19.04 -28.50
C ARG A 9 -30.47 17.69 -28.36
N ARG A 10 -30.74 16.94 -27.29
CA ARG A 10 -30.52 15.48 -27.24
C ARG A 10 -31.82 14.77 -27.65
N ARG A 11 -31.76 14.01 -28.74
CA ARG A 11 -32.86 13.15 -29.23
C ARG A 11 -32.89 11.87 -28.40
N GLY A 12 -34.05 11.56 -27.82
CA GLY A 12 -34.34 10.26 -27.23
C GLY A 12 -34.51 9.19 -28.30
N VAL A 13 -34.05 7.98 -28.01
CA VAL A 13 -34.33 6.76 -28.77
C VAL A 13 -35.25 5.91 -27.91
N ALA A 14 -36.50 5.78 -28.35
CA ALA A 14 -37.49 4.89 -27.76
C ALA A 14 -37.25 3.46 -28.25
N MET A 15 -37.11 2.52 -27.33
CA MET A 15 -36.96 1.09 -27.60
C MET A 15 -38.36 0.46 -27.63
N THR A 16 -38.84 0.12 -28.81
CA THR A 16 -40.15 -0.51 -29.04
C THR A 16 -40.06 -2.03 -28.87
N SER A 17 -40.76 -2.52 -27.85
CA SER A 17 -41.07 -3.93 -27.62
C SER A 17 -41.96 -4.47 -28.74
N ARG A 18 -41.57 -5.60 -29.34
CA ARG A 18 -42.46 -6.39 -30.21
C ARG A 18 -42.45 -7.85 -29.76
N ILE A 19 -43.55 -8.20 -29.12
CA ILE A 19 -44.06 -9.54 -28.88
C ILE A 19 -44.32 -10.20 -30.24
N CYS A 20 -43.82 -11.42 -30.44
CA CYS A 20 -44.19 -12.26 -31.59
C CYS A 20 -44.39 -13.70 -31.11
N THR A 21 -45.63 -14.01 -30.73
CA THR A 21 -46.16 -15.38 -30.59
C THR A 21 -46.87 -15.75 -31.89
N ALA A 22 -46.45 -16.82 -32.57
CA ALA A 22 -47.33 -17.60 -33.44
C ALA A 22 -46.70 -18.93 -33.88
N LEU A 23 -47.42 -20.01 -33.54
CA LEU A 23 -47.70 -21.21 -34.33
C LEU A 23 -46.54 -22.15 -34.69
N CYS A 24 -46.45 -23.22 -33.90
CA CYS A 24 -45.80 -24.48 -34.27
C CYS A 24 -46.85 -25.37 -34.96
N ALA A 25 -46.62 -25.74 -36.23
CA ALA A 25 -47.41 -26.74 -36.94
C ALA A 25 -46.49 -27.89 -37.40
N LEU A 26 -46.97 -29.10 -37.17
CA LEU A 26 -46.36 -30.40 -37.45
C LEU A 26 -45.78 -30.51 -38.88
N PHE A 27 -44.59 -31.11 -39.02
CA PHE A 27 -44.29 -31.98 -40.16
C PHE A 27 -43.25 -33.08 -39.81
N ALA A 28 -43.75 -34.32 -39.85
CA ALA A 28 -43.18 -35.58 -40.32
C ALA A 28 -41.70 -35.92 -40.11
N ALA A 29 -41.52 -37.04 -39.41
CA ALA A 29 -40.31 -37.85 -39.36
C ALA A 29 -39.80 -38.25 -40.76
N SER A 30 -38.50 -38.11 -40.97
CA SER A 30 -37.75 -38.84 -42.00
C SER A 30 -36.34 -39.14 -41.49
N ASN A 31 -36.04 -40.44 -41.42
CA ASN A 31 -34.76 -41.00 -41.02
C ASN A 31 -33.66 -40.62 -42.03
N LEU A 32 -32.60 -39.97 -41.56
CA LEU A 32 -31.28 -40.04 -42.20
C LEU A 32 -30.26 -40.55 -41.18
N PRO A 33 -29.33 -41.46 -41.58
CA PRO A 33 -28.31 -41.95 -40.68
C PRO A 33 -27.31 -40.84 -40.37
N LEU A 34 -27.23 -40.42 -39.10
CA LEU A 34 -26.11 -39.63 -38.60
C LEU A 34 -24.84 -40.47 -38.76
N SER A 35 -24.02 -40.10 -39.73
CA SER A 35 -22.63 -40.51 -39.80
C SER A 35 -21.95 -40.04 -38.51
N ARG A 36 -21.53 -41.01 -37.68
CA ARG A 36 -20.82 -40.78 -36.42
C ARG A 36 -19.42 -40.29 -36.76
N ALA A 37 -19.28 -39.00 -37.03
CA ALA A 37 -18.00 -38.33 -36.95
C ALA A 37 -17.55 -38.47 -35.49
N ALA A 38 -16.57 -39.35 -35.26
CA ALA A 38 -15.86 -39.41 -34.00
C ALA A 38 -15.25 -38.02 -33.77
N ALA A 39 -15.92 -37.21 -32.96
CA ALA A 39 -15.35 -36.02 -32.37
C ALA A 39 -14.09 -36.50 -31.64
N GLY A 40 -12.94 -36.22 -32.25
CA GLY A 40 -11.66 -36.40 -31.61
C GLY A 40 -11.74 -35.69 -30.27
N GLN A 41 -11.64 -36.47 -29.20
CA GLN A 41 -11.38 -35.94 -27.88
C GLN A 41 -10.18 -35.02 -28.03
N GLY A 42 -10.43 -33.71 -27.94
CA GLY A 42 -9.37 -32.75 -27.74
C GLY A 42 -8.63 -33.23 -26.51
N LYS A 43 -7.43 -33.77 -26.71
CA LYS A 43 -6.49 -34.02 -25.62
C LYS A 43 -6.38 -32.67 -24.92
N SER A 44 -6.98 -32.58 -23.72
CA SER A 44 -6.67 -31.52 -22.78
C SER A 44 -5.16 -31.55 -22.66
N ALA A 45 -4.50 -30.56 -23.27
CA ALA A 45 -3.07 -30.41 -23.13
C ALA A 45 -2.81 -30.39 -21.63
N ALA A 46 -1.98 -31.32 -21.15
CA ALA A 46 -1.52 -31.32 -19.77
C ALA A 46 -1.16 -29.87 -19.43
N ALA A 47 -1.83 -29.30 -18.43
CA ALA A 47 -1.65 -27.91 -18.06
C ALA A 47 -0.16 -27.70 -17.83
N LYS A 48 0.52 -27.00 -18.76
CA LYS A 48 1.87 -26.51 -18.50
C LYS A 48 1.78 -25.69 -17.23
N ASP A 49 2.67 -25.95 -16.28
CA ASP A 49 2.80 -25.11 -15.09
C ASP A 49 3.19 -23.71 -15.58
N ARG A 50 2.19 -22.84 -15.71
CA ARG A 50 2.38 -21.46 -16.15
C ARG A 50 3.17 -20.73 -15.07
N VAL A 51 4.08 -19.86 -15.51
CA VAL A 51 4.86 -19.01 -14.60
C VAL A 51 3.89 -18.17 -13.76
N GLN A 52 4.14 -18.13 -12.45
CA GLN A 52 3.32 -17.45 -11.46
C GLN A 52 4.25 -16.61 -10.58
N PRO A 53 3.86 -15.37 -10.22
CA PRO A 53 4.48 -14.69 -9.10
C PRO A 53 4.16 -15.44 -7.81
N ARG A 54 5.17 -15.56 -6.94
CA ARG A 54 5.06 -16.24 -5.65
C ARG A 54 4.38 -15.33 -4.64
N PHE A 55 3.53 -15.92 -3.82
CA PHE A 55 2.85 -15.24 -2.73
C PHE A 55 3.07 -16.05 -1.45
N SER A 56 3.48 -15.38 -0.37
CA SER A 56 3.59 -15.97 0.95
C SER A 56 3.09 -14.97 1.99
N ALA A 57 2.26 -15.44 2.91
CA ALA A 57 1.78 -14.67 4.05
C ALA A 57 2.57 -14.95 5.34
N ASP A 58 3.57 -15.82 5.25
CA ASP A 58 4.38 -16.31 6.37
C ASP A 58 5.88 -15.94 6.20
N ASP A 59 6.33 -15.74 4.96
CA ASP A 59 7.74 -15.47 4.63
C ASP A 59 7.84 -14.28 3.66
N TRP A 60 8.47 -13.22 4.13
CA TRP A 60 8.64 -11.97 3.39
C TRP A 60 9.54 -12.11 2.16
N ALA A 61 10.46 -13.08 2.15
CA ALA A 61 11.36 -13.32 1.03
C ALA A 61 10.70 -14.11 -0.12
N LEU A 62 9.58 -14.80 0.17
CA LEU A 62 8.86 -15.63 -0.80
C LEU A 62 7.63 -14.94 -1.41
N GLY A 63 7.24 -13.77 -0.90
CA GLY A 63 6.14 -12.96 -1.41
C GLY A 63 6.61 -11.66 -2.05
N PRO A 64 5.67 -10.85 -2.58
CA PRO A 64 5.97 -9.50 -3.01
C PRO A 64 6.28 -8.62 -1.78
N PHE A 65 7.36 -7.84 -1.86
CA PHE A 65 7.76 -6.93 -0.78
C PHE A 65 7.98 -5.52 -1.34
N PRO A 66 7.70 -4.43 -0.59
CA PRO A 66 7.15 -4.39 0.77
C PRO A 66 5.73 -4.95 0.91
N SER A 67 5.33 -5.30 2.15
CA SER A 67 3.98 -5.78 2.45
C SER A 67 3.60 -5.54 3.92
N ASP A 68 2.41 -4.98 4.13
CA ASP A 68 1.80 -4.80 5.46
C ASP A 68 1.43 -6.15 6.12
N LEU A 69 1.56 -7.30 5.42
CA LEU A 69 1.49 -8.63 6.05
C LEU A 69 2.56 -8.82 7.14
N PHE A 70 3.67 -8.10 7.03
CA PHE A 70 4.80 -8.14 7.97
C PHE A 70 4.81 -6.90 8.87
N THR A 71 3.62 -6.45 9.27
CA THR A 71 3.40 -5.36 10.22
C THR A 71 2.38 -5.79 11.26
N ILE A 72 2.32 -5.10 12.39
CA ILE A 72 1.22 -5.24 13.34
C ILE A 72 0.61 -3.89 13.68
N PRO A 73 -0.68 -3.85 14.09
CA PRO A 73 -1.34 -2.61 14.48
C PRO A 73 -0.64 -1.91 15.65
N ASP A 74 -0.35 -0.63 15.49
CA ASP A 74 0.20 0.26 16.51
C ASP A 74 -0.35 1.68 16.33
N ARG A 75 -1.31 2.05 17.17
CA ARG A 75 -1.97 3.37 17.10
C ARG A 75 -1.09 4.53 17.56
N SER A 76 0.08 4.24 18.15
CA SER A 76 1.05 5.29 18.48
C SER A 76 1.83 5.79 17.25
N GLN A 77 1.70 5.08 16.13
CA GLN A 77 2.32 5.40 14.85
C GLN A 77 1.36 6.09 13.89
N ASN A 78 1.86 6.97 13.03
CA ASN A 78 1.04 7.70 12.05
C ASN A 78 0.41 6.80 10.98
N THR A 79 1.06 5.67 10.68
CA THR A 79 0.50 4.65 9.77
C THR A 79 -0.53 3.76 10.45
N GLY A 80 -0.60 3.81 11.79
CA GLY A 80 -1.33 2.86 12.62
C GLY A 80 -0.71 1.46 12.64
N LEU A 81 0.52 1.31 12.12
CA LEU A 81 1.24 0.05 11.98
C LEU A 81 2.70 0.25 12.43
N HIS A 82 3.33 -0.84 12.87
CA HIS A 82 4.79 -0.92 12.91
C HIS A 82 5.28 -2.20 12.24
N ILE A 83 6.51 -2.18 11.71
CA ILE A 83 7.14 -3.34 11.07
C ILE A 83 7.28 -4.49 12.08
N ASN A 84 6.98 -5.71 11.65
CA ASN A 84 7.04 -6.92 12.46
C ASN A 84 7.61 -8.09 11.64
N LEU A 85 8.92 -8.03 11.38
CA LEU A 85 9.69 -9.13 10.83
C LEU A 85 9.97 -10.17 11.91
N SER A 86 9.99 -11.44 11.51
CA SER A 86 10.26 -12.54 12.45
C SER A 86 11.63 -12.39 13.10
N THR A 87 11.67 -12.54 14.42
CA THR A 87 12.89 -12.69 15.21
C THR A 87 13.04 -14.11 15.74
N SER A 88 12.37 -15.09 15.11
CA SER A 88 12.51 -16.51 15.46
C SER A 88 13.96 -16.96 15.34
N GLY A 89 14.50 -17.63 16.36
CA GLY A 89 15.92 -18.01 16.41
C GLY A 89 16.83 -16.93 17.01
N CYS A 90 16.30 -15.76 17.36
CA CYS A 90 17.02 -14.71 18.09
C CYS A 90 17.00 -14.89 19.62
N GLU A 91 16.70 -16.10 20.10
CA GLU A 91 16.58 -16.47 21.52
C GLU A 91 17.94 -16.80 22.18
N VAL A 92 19.03 -16.73 21.41
CA VAL A 92 20.39 -17.02 21.89
C VAL A 92 21.02 -15.82 22.60
N LEU A 93 21.78 -16.10 23.67
CA LEU A 93 22.60 -15.09 24.35
C LEU A 93 23.66 -14.50 23.40
N PRO A 94 24.09 -13.24 23.60
CA PRO A 94 24.98 -12.53 22.69
C PRO A 94 26.29 -13.28 22.34
N PRO A 95 26.84 -13.10 21.13
CA PRO A 95 26.38 -12.18 20.09
C PRO A 95 25.23 -12.77 19.24
N LEU A 96 24.20 -11.96 19.00
CA LEU A 96 23.09 -12.31 18.10
C LEU A 96 23.59 -12.34 16.64
N PRO A 97 23.02 -13.20 15.78
CA PRO A 97 23.19 -13.10 14.34
C PRO A 97 22.86 -11.68 13.82
N THR A 98 23.56 -11.21 12.81
CA THR A 98 23.35 -9.86 12.24
C THR A 98 21.91 -9.64 11.82
N GLU A 99 21.27 -10.64 11.19
CA GLU A 99 19.86 -10.62 10.81
C GLU A 99 18.91 -10.35 11.99
N CYS A 100 19.23 -10.84 13.19
CA CYS A 100 18.44 -10.59 14.39
C CYS A 100 18.52 -9.13 14.82
N VAL A 101 19.74 -8.57 14.81
CA VAL A 101 19.95 -7.15 15.15
C VAL A 101 19.26 -6.25 14.13
N GLU A 102 19.37 -6.59 12.85
CA GLU A 102 18.70 -5.86 11.76
C GLU A 102 17.18 -5.89 11.90
N ASN A 103 16.58 -7.06 12.12
CA ASN A 103 15.13 -7.16 12.30
C ASN A 103 14.63 -6.38 13.53
N VAL A 104 15.39 -6.39 14.63
CA VAL A 104 15.05 -5.59 15.83
C VAL A 104 15.03 -4.09 15.52
N LEU A 105 15.98 -3.60 14.72
CA LEU A 105 16.02 -2.20 14.30
C LEU A 105 14.90 -1.87 13.31
N LEU A 106 14.65 -2.75 12.33
CA LEU A 106 13.58 -2.58 11.36
C LEU A 106 12.20 -2.58 12.00
N ASN A 107 11.98 -3.39 13.05
CA ASN A 107 10.72 -3.45 13.79
C ASN A 107 10.39 -2.18 14.59
N GLN A 108 11.30 -1.18 14.62
CA GLN A 108 11.04 0.14 15.19
C GLN A 108 10.42 1.13 14.20
N LEU A 109 10.35 0.76 12.91
CA LEU A 109 9.84 1.63 11.86
C LEU A 109 8.31 1.59 11.81
N ASP A 110 7.72 2.76 11.56
CA ASP A 110 6.28 2.94 11.38
C ASP A 110 5.81 2.64 9.95
N GLY A 111 6.62 1.97 9.14
CA GLY A 111 6.27 1.64 7.76
C GLY A 111 7.50 1.45 6.90
N PHE A 112 7.30 1.41 5.59
CA PHE A 112 8.35 1.17 4.61
C PHE A 112 8.86 2.47 4.00
N HIS A 113 10.12 2.46 3.54
CA HIS A 113 10.73 3.66 2.96
C HIS A 113 9.88 4.26 1.81
N VAL A 114 9.82 5.59 1.71
CA VAL A 114 9.09 6.34 0.65
C VAL A 114 9.65 6.13 -0.77
N LEU A 115 10.82 5.52 -0.87
CA LEU A 115 11.40 4.98 -2.11
C LEU A 115 11.73 3.51 -1.90
N PRO A 116 10.73 2.61 -1.86
CA PRO A 116 10.99 1.21 -1.60
C PRO A 116 11.61 0.53 -2.82
N ARG A 117 12.57 -0.35 -2.60
CA ARG A 117 12.95 -1.35 -3.59
C ARG A 117 11.99 -2.50 -3.48
N MET A 118 11.11 -2.63 -4.46
CA MET A 118 10.10 -3.68 -4.49
C MET A 118 10.69 -4.97 -5.03
N THR A 119 10.23 -6.11 -4.52
CA THR A 119 10.67 -7.45 -4.96
C THR A 119 9.46 -8.27 -5.39
N ILE A 120 9.62 -9.03 -6.47
CA ILE A 120 8.60 -9.96 -6.98
C ILE A 120 9.32 -11.23 -7.41
N ALA A 121 9.17 -12.31 -6.65
CA ALA A 121 9.72 -13.61 -7.00
C ALA A 121 8.75 -14.37 -7.93
N PHE A 122 9.27 -15.07 -8.93
CA PHE A 122 8.47 -15.88 -9.86
C PHE A 122 8.80 -17.37 -9.73
N SER A 123 7.88 -18.23 -10.18
CA SER A 123 8.11 -19.68 -10.25
C SER A 123 9.03 -20.09 -11.40
N GLY A 124 9.27 -19.18 -12.36
CA GLY A 124 10.13 -19.41 -13.52
C GLY A 124 10.49 -18.09 -14.23
N PRO A 125 11.25 -18.15 -15.32
CA PRO A 125 11.73 -16.98 -16.03
C PRO A 125 10.60 -16.25 -16.78
N ILE A 126 10.72 -14.93 -16.87
CA ILE A 126 9.78 -14.03 -17.55
C ILE A 126 10.43 -13.31 -18.74
N ASP A 127 9.61 -12.86 -19.69
CA ASP A 127 10.03 -11.97 -20.76
C ASP A 127 10.13 -10.52 -20.23
N LEU A 128 11.38 -10.06 -20.03
CA LEU A 128 11.67 -8.73 -19.51
C LEU A 128 11.22 -7.60 -20.45
N SER A 129 10.97 -7.86 -21.74
CA SER A 129 10.41 -6.84 -22.65
C SER A 129 8.97 -6.45 -22.29
N THR A 130 8.30 -7.29 -21.50
CA THR A 130 6.93 -7.07 -21.01
C THR A 130 6.89 -6.44 -19.62
N VAL A 131 8.05 -6.13 -19.02
CA VAL A 131 8.16 -5.45 -17.72
C VAL A 131 8.19 -3.94 -17.93
N ASN A 132 7.05 -3.28 -17.67
CA ASN A 132 6.86 -1.84 -17.82
C ASN A 132 5.73 -1.32 -16.91
N SER A 133 5.52 0.01 -16.88
CA SER A 133 4.52 0.67 -16.04
C SER A 133 3.06 0.32 -16.33
N SER A 134 2.75 -0.35 -17.46
CA SER A 134 1.40 -0.88 -17.71
C SER A 134 1.17 -2.26 -17.07
N ASN A 135 2.25 -2.98 -16.75
CA ASN A 135 2.19 -4.32 -16.18
C ASN A 135 2.65 -4.39 -14.73
N ILE A 136 3.44 -3.41 -14.28
CA ILE A 136 3.87 -3.25 -12.89
C ILE A 136 3.75 -1.78 -12.52
N PHE A 137 2.89 -1.48 -11.56
CA PHE A 137 2.66 -0.11 -11.10
C PHE A 137 2.22 -0.11 -9.64
N LEU A 138 2.27 1.05 -9.02
CA LEU A 138 1.70 1.30 -7.71
C LEU A 138 0.38 2.05 -7.85
N VAL A 139 -0.55 1.80 -6.94
CA VAL A 139 -1.78 2.59 -6.79
C VAL A 139 -1.85 3.14 -5.37
N LYS A 140 -2.04 4.44 -5.23
CA LYS A 140 -2.28 5.10 -3.95
C LYS A 140 -3.65 4.69 -3.42
N LEU A 141 -3.70 4.20 -2.18
CA LEU A 141 -4.93 3.83 -1.46
C LEU A 141 -5.37 4.88 -0.45
N GLY A 142 -4.61 5.97 -0.32
CA GLY A 142 -4.92 7.12 0.53
C GLY A 142 -3.97 7.25 1.71
N ASN A 143 -4.02 8.43 2.33
CA ASN A 143 -3.30 8.76 3.55
C ASN A 143 -3.78 7.87 4.71
N THR A 144 -2.85 7.41 5.55
CA THR A 144 -3.18 6.64 6.75
C THR A 144 -3.75 7.52 7.86
N LEU A 145 -3.51 8.83 7.83
CA LEU A 145 -4.08 9.77 8.78
C LEU A 145 -5.44 10.27 8.30
N VAL A 146 -6.51 9.79 8.93
CA VAL A 146 -7.87 10.29 8.75
C VAL A 146 -8.14 11.32 9.84
N ASN A 147 -8.39 12.58 9.47
CA ASN A 147 -8.54 13.70 10.41
C ASN A 147 -7.39 13.82 11.43
N GLY A 148 -6.16 13.53 11.00
CA GLY A 148 -4.95 13.59 11.83
C GLY A 148 -4.76 12.41 12.78
N SER A 149 -5.57 11.35 12.67
CA SER A 149 -5.43 10.13 13.48
C SER A 149 -5.23 8.89 12.59
N PRO A 150 -4.40 7.92 13.00
CA PRO A 150 -4.22 6.67 12.25
C PRO A 150 -5.52 5.85 12.20
N PRO A 151 -5.67 4.92 11.23
CA PRO A 151 -6.90 4.16 11.06
C PRO A 151 -7.02 3.12 12.18
N ASP A 152 -8.24 2.85 12.62
CA ASP A 152 -8.49 1.74 13.52
C ASP A 152 -8.58 0.42 12.74
N TYR A 153 -7.45 -0.26 12.55
CA TYR A 153 -7.41 -1.58 11.89
C TYR A 153 -8.09 -2.70 12.69
N GLY A 154 -8.45 -2.47 13.95
CA GLY A 154 -9.17 -3.41 14.81
C GLY A 154 -10.66 -3.11 14.96
N ALA A 155 -11.15 -1.97 14.45
CA ALA A 155 -12.55 -1.62 14.52
C ALA A 155 -13.38 -2.60 13.66
N PRO A 156 -14.55 -3.04 14.16
CA PRO A 156 -15.57 -3.62 13.29
C PRO A 156 -15.87 -2.62 12.17
N VAL A 157 -15.62 -3.03 10.92
CA VAL A 157 -16.05 -2.26 9.76
C VAL A 157 -17.58 -2.39 9.70
N PRO A 158 -18.34 -1.29 9.70
CA PRO A 158 -19.79 -1.35 9.58
C PRO A 158 -20.20 -2.07 8.28
N ASP A 159 -21.20 -2.95 8.36
CA ASP A 159 -21.67 -3.78 7.24
C ASP A 159 -22.44 -2.96 6.17
N ASP A 160 -22.65 -1.66 6.38
CA ASP A 160 -23.43 -0.76 5.55
C ASP A 160 -22.57 0.04 4.54
N GLU A 161 -22.48 -0.49 3.32
CA GLU A 161 -22.30 0.17 2.01
C GLU A 161 -21.26 1.30 1.80
N GLU A 162 -20.35 1.58 2.74
CA GLU A 162 -19.19 2.47 2.51
C GLU A 162 -17.86 1.74 2.35
N GLU A 163 -17.82 0.40 2.41
CA GLU A 163 -16.60 -0.40 2.18
C GLU A 163 -16.15 -0.41 0.69
N SER A 164 -16.89 0.26 -0.21
CA SER A 164 -16.59 0.34 -1.65
C SER A 164 -16.18 1.72 -2.17
N ARG A 165 -16.11 2.75 -1.31
CA ARG A 165 -15.58 4.05 -1.73
C ARG A 165 -14.10 4.13 -1.42
N LEU A 166 -13.30 4.25 -2.47
CA LEU A 166 -11.90 4.66 -2.34
C LEU A 166 -11.83 6.01 -1.61
N PRO A 167 -10.84 6.22 -0.72
CA PRO A 167 -10.57 7.54 -0.17
C PRO A 167 -10.43 8.59 -1.28
N ALA A 168 -10.79 9.84 -0.99
CA ALA A 168 -10.80 10.91 -1.98
C ALA A 168 -9.41 11.19 -2.59
N ASP A 169 -8.35 10.85 -1.86
CA ASP A 169 -6.95 10.98 -2.25
C ASP A 169 -6.34 9.66 -2.78
N ALA A 170 -7.15 8.63 -3.01
CA ALA A 170 -6.73 7.36 -3.60
C ALA A 170 -6.89 7.34 -5.13
N GLY A 171 -6.39 6.27 -5.76
CA GLY A 171 -6.51 6.03 -7.20
C GLY A 171 -5.39 6.62 -8.06
N TRP A 172 -4.49 7.41 -7.48
CA TRP A 172 -3.28 7.87 -8.17
C TRP A 172 -2.39 6.67 -8.54
N VAL A 173 -1.95 6.61 -9.80
CA VAL A 173 -1.12 5.53 -10.32
C VAL A 173 0.31 6.03 -10.46
N VAL A 174 1.25 5.27 -9.91
CA VAL A 174 2.69 5.55 -10.01
C VAL A 174 3.34 4.43 -10.82
N GLY A 175 4.08 4.80 -11.86
CA GLY A 175 4.83 3.86 -12.68
C GLY A 175 6.10 3.34 -12.01
N ILE A 176 6.91 2.63 -12.80
CA ILE A 176 8.21 2.12 -12.39
C ILE A 176 9.31 2.73 -13.27
N ASP A 177 10.43 3.12 -12.68
CA ASP A 177 11.58 3.68 -13.40
C ASP A 177 12.58 2.60 -13.81
N ARG A 178 12.85 1.66 -12.90
CA ARG A 178 13.90 0.65 -13.09
C ARG A 178 13.42 -0.72 -12.64
N ALA A 179 13.76 -1.72 -13.46
CA ALA A 179 13.63 -3.12 -13.15
C ALA A 179 15.00 -3.82 -13.30
N VAL A 180 15.34 -4.69 -12.34
CA VAL A 180 16.55 -5.51 -12.36
C VAL A 180 16.15 -6.95 -12.11
N TRP A 181 16.56 -7.86 -13.00
CA TRP A 181 16.24 -9.28 -12.92
C TRP A 181 17.40 -10.06 -12.32
N ASP A 182 17.12 -10.84 -11.28
CA ASP A 182 17.99 -11.90 -10.79
C ASP A 182 17.54 -13.24 -11.37
N ARG A 183 18.42 -13.83 -12.19
CA ARG A 183 18.16 -15.09 -12.90
C ARG A 183 18.25 -16.31 -11.99
N ASP A 184 19.07 -16.26 -10.95
CA ASP A 184 19.33 -17.43 -10.10
C ASP A 184 18.13 -17.70 -9.21
N THR A 185 17.49 -16.64 -8.72
CA THR A 185 16.30 -16.73 -7.85
C THR A 185 14.98 -16.49 -8.59
N ASN A 186 15.01 -16.13 -9.87
CA ASN A 186 13.85 -15.63 -10.63
C ASN A 186 13.13 -14.47 -9.93
N THR A 187 13.91 -13.50 -9.43
CA THR A 187 13.38 -12.36 -8.67
C THR A 187 13.54 -11.06 -9.45
N LEU A 188 12.43 -10.34 -9.61
CA LEU A 188 12.43 -9.01 -10.18
C LEU A 188 12.49 -7.97 -9.06
N TYR A 189 13.47 -7.07 -9.16
CA TYR A 189 13.59 -5.91 -8.30
C TYR A 189 13.13 -4.67 -9.05
N VAL A 190 12.22 -3.90 -8.47
CA VAL A 190 11.59 -2.77 -9.13
C VAL A 190 11.67 -1.52 -8.25
N LYS A 191 11.88 -0.36 -8.86
CA LYS A 191 11.84 0.95 -8.18
C LYS A 191 10.70 1.79 -8.71
N ALA A 192 10.00 2.48 -7.81
CA ALA A 192 8.98 3.47 -8.18
C ALA A 192 9.58 4.62 -9.00
N GLU A 193 8.78 5.18 -9.88
CA GLU A 193 9.16 6.31 -10.75
C GLU A 193 9.31 7.64 -9.98
N GLU A 194 8.59 7.79 -8.87
CA GLU A 194 8.64 8.99 -8.02
C GLU A 194 8.83 8.63 -6.53
N ILE A 195 9.13 9.65 -5.73
CA ILE A 195 9.11 9.54 -4.26
C ILE A 195 7.66 9.45 -3.83
N LEU A 196 7.32 8.38 -3.10
CA LEU A 196 5.99 8.17 -2.58
C LEU A 196 5.68 9.13 -1.43
N GLU A 197 4.42 9.49 -1.26
CA GLU A 197 3.99 10.27 -0.10
C GLU A 197 4.26 9.46 1.18
N GLN A 198 4.71 10.13 2.25
CA GLN A 198 4.85 9.53 3.58
C GLN A 198 3.49 9.19 4.18
N HIS A 199 3.45 8.34 5.22
CA HIS A 199 2.23 7.92 5.93
C HIS A 199 1.04 7.64 4.99
N THR A 200 1.32 6.95 3.89
CA THR A 200 0.36 6.74 2.80
C THR A 200 0.39 5.29 2.40
N ARG A 201 -0.80 4.72 2.20
CA ARG A 201 -0.93 3.34 1.75
C ARG A 201 -0.84 3.28 0.24
N TYR A 202 -0.02 2.36 -0.27
CA TYR A 202 0.11 2.04 -1.67
C TYR A 202 -0.12 0.55 -1.89
N ALA A 203 -0.49 0.18 -3.11
CA ALA A 203 -0.49 -1.20 -3.55
C ALA A 203 0.38 -1.38 -4.78
N LEU A 204 1.36 -2.27 -4.70
CA LEU A 204 2.06 -2.83 -5.85
C LEU A 204 1.11 -3.76 -6.59
N ILE A 205 0.90 -3.50 -7.87
CA ILE A 205 0.07 -4.29 -8.77
C ILE A 205 0.97 -4.88 -9.85
N VAL A 206 0.89 -6.19 -10.03
CA VAL A 206 1.56 -6.92 -11.13
C VAL A 206 0.47 -7.60 -11.95
N THR A 207 0.44 -7.34 -13.25
CA THR A 207 -0.62 -7.85 -14.13
C THR A 207 -0.19 -9.13 -14.87
N ARG A 208 -1.16 -9.87 -15.37
CA ARG A 208 -1.02 -10.99 -16.30
C ARG A 208 -0.70 -10.53 -17.73
N GLY A 209 -0.35 -9.25 -17.91
CA GLY A 209 0.22 -8.75 -19.16
C GLY A 209 1.72 -9.07 -19.28
N ILE A 210 2.38 -9.45 -18.17
CA ILE A 210 3.72 -10.03 -18.20
C ILE A 210 3.65 -11.42 -18.84
N LEU A 211 4.59 -11.69 -19.74
CA LEU A 211 4.73 -12.98 -20.40
C LEU A 211 5.90 -13.79 -19.81
N ASP A 212 5.82 -15.10 -19.94
CA ASP A 212 6.96 -16.00 -19.74
C ASP A 212 7.88 -16.02 -20.96
N THR A 213 9.02 -16.72 -20.87
CA THR A 213 9.97 -16.84 -21.99
C THR A 213 9.42 -17.63 -23.19
N HIS A 214 8.24 -18.24 -23.09
CA HIS A 214 7.55 -18.93 -24.18
C HIS A 214 6.46 -18.06 -24.82
N GLY A 215 6.23 -16.84 -24.32
CA GLY A 215 5.18 -15.93 -24.76
C GLY A 215 3.80 -16.21 -24.14
N ASP A 216 3.71 -17.12 -23.18
CA ASP A 216 2.49 -17.38 -22.43
C ASP A 216 2.32 -16.34 -21.31
N ARG A 217 1.10 -15.89 -21.03
CA ARG A 217 0.82 -14.98 -19.91
C ARG A 217 1.11 -15.65 -18.57
N ILE A 218 1.68 -14.90 -17.63
CA ILE A 218 1.78 -15.36 -16.25
C ILE A 218 0.38 -15.54 -15.63
N GLU A 219 0.28 -16.41 -14.63
CA GLU A 219 -0.96 -16.72 -13.92
C GLU A 219 -0.93 -16.28 -12.48
N GLN A 220 -2.12 -16.20 -11.86
CA GLN A 220 -2.22 -16.03 -10.41
C GLN A 220 -1.83 -17.32 -9.69
N SER A 221 -0.99 -17.21 -8.65
CA SER A 221 -0.69 -18.34 -7.77
C SER A 221 -1.93 -18.83 -7.03
N LYS A 222 -1.94 -20.13 -6.70
CA LYS A 222 -3.01 -20.71 -5.88
C LYS A 222 -3.08 -20.06 -4.50
N ASP A 223 -1.92 -19.76 -3.91
CA ASP A 223 -1.82 -19.13 -2.59
C ASP A 223 -2.39 -17.70 -2.60
N PHE A 224 -2.14 -16.91 -3.65
CA PHE A 224 -2.73 -15.57 -3.77
C PHE A 224 -4.26 -15.63 -3.92
N LYS A 225 -4.78 -16.55 -4.75
CA LYS A 225 -6.23 -16.74 -4.92
C LYS A 225 -6.91 -17.17 -3.62
N ARG A 226 -6.31 -18.13 -2.90
CA ARG A 226 -6.77 -18.59 -1.59
C ARG A 226 -6.75 -17.47 -0.56
N PHE A 227 -5.68 -16.67 -0.55
CA PHE A 227 -5.59 -15.54 0.37
C PHE A 227 -6.66 -14.49 0.08
N ARG A 228 -6.97 -14.20 -1.19
CA ARG A 228 -8.07 -13.30 -1.59
C ARG A 228 -9.47 -13.83 -1.26
N GLY A 229 -9.62 -15.16 -1.21
CA GLY A 229 -10.91 -15.84 -1.06
C GLY A 229 -11.57 -16.22 -2.38
N ASP A 230 -10.82 -16.22 -3.48
CA ASP A 230 -11.34 -16.43 -4.85
C ASP A 230 -11.22 -17.89 -5.31
N ASP A 231 -10.64 -18.78 -4.51
CA ASP A 231 -10.44 -20.19 -4.85
C ASP A 231 -11.69 -21.07 -4.59
N GLY A 232 -12.79 -20.45 -4.12
CA GLY A 232 -14.04 -21.13 -3.80
C GLY A 232 -13.96 -22.02 -2.55
N ASN A 233 -12.85 -21.98 -1.81
CA ASN A 233 -12.68 -22.70 -0.56
C ASN A 233 -12.95 -21.77 0.63
N GLU A 234 -14.23 -21.53 0.89
CA GLU A 234 -14.71 -20.83 2.09
C GLU A 234 -14.40 -21.67 3.34
N GLY A 235 -13.19 -21.57 3.88
CA GLY A 235 -12.83 -22.36 5.06
C GLY A 235 -11.57 -21.96 5.82
N ALA A 236 -10.73 -21.07 5.27
CA ALA A 236 -9.56 -20.59 6.01
C ALA A 236 -9.97 -19.47 6.97
N VAL A 237 -10.05 -19.80 8.27
CA VAL A 237 -10.15 -18.79 9.34
C VAL A 237 -8.86 -17.98 9.33
N LEU A 238 -8.93 -16.72 8.88
CA LEU A 238 -7.83 -15.78 8.95
C LEU A 238 -7.76 -15.14 10.34
N SER A 239 -6.54 -14.82 10.79
CA SER A 239 -6.37 -13.91 11.92
C SER A 239 -6.96 -12.53 11.59
N PRO A 240 -7.35 -11.73 12.61
CA PRO A 240 -7.86 -10.38 12.38
C PRO A 240 -6.93 -9.51 11.51
N ALA A 241 -5.61 -9.59 11.73
CA ALA A 241 -4.61 -8.89 10.93
C ALA A 241 -4.63 -9.31 9.44
N ARG A 242 -4.71 -10.61 9.17
CA ARG A 242 -4.78 -11.13 7.78
C ARG A 242 -6.11 -10.78 7.11
N LEU A 243 -7.21 -10.74 7.87
CA LEU A 243 -8.49 -10.28 7.36
C LEU A 243 -8.45 -8.79 6.99
N ALA A 244 -7.85 -7.95 7.83
CA ALA A 244 -7.64 -6.53 7.55
C ALA A 244 -6.77 -6.33 6.29
N TYR A 245 -5.67 -7.09 6.16
CA TYR A 245 -4.84 -7.06 4.95
C TYR A 245 -5.61 -7.54 3.71
N ARG A 246 -6.43 -8.59 3.82
CA ARG A 246 -7.30 -9.05 2.72
C ARG A 246 -8.27 -7.94 2.27
N ARG A 247 -8.89 -7.22 3.20
CA ARG A 247 -9.76 -6.07 2.86
C ARG A 247 -8.98 -4.98 2.14
N ALA A 248 -7.80 -4.63 2.63
CA ALA A 248 -6.92 -3.66 1.97
C ALA A 248 -6.51 -4.10 0.55
N LEU A 249 -6.30 -5.42 0.35
CA LEU A 249 -6.02 -6.00 -0.95
C LEU A 249 -7.23 -5.89 -1.91
N HIS A 250 -8.45 -6.12 -1.44
CA HIS A 250 -9.68 -5.91 -2.24
C HIS A 250 -9.88 -4.42 -2.60
N LEU A 251 -9.60 -3.52 -1.66
CA LEU A 251 -9.59 -2.07 -1.93
C LEU A 251 -8.55 -1.73 -3.00
N ALA A 252 -7.36 -2.32 -2.94
CA ALA A 252 -6.30 -2.13 -3.93
C ALA A 252 -6.71 -2.59 -5.34
N LEU A 253 -7.39 -3.73 -5.44
CA LEU A 253 -7.89 -4.23 -6.72
C LEU A 253 -9.00 -3.32 -7.29
N THR A 254 -9.85 -2.77 -6.42
CA THR A 254 -10.82 -1.74 -6.80
C THR A 254 -10.13 -0.46 -7.28
N ALA A 255 -9.07 -0.03 -6.58
CA ALA A 255 -8.26 1.12 -6.97
C ALA A 255 -7.55 0.91 -8.32
N ALA A 256 -6.98 -0.25 -8.56
CA ALA A 256 -6.36 -0.60 -9.84
C ALA A 256 -7.38 -0.62 -10.99
N ARG A 257 -8.60 -1.12 -10.74
CA ARG A 257 -9.69 -1.09 -11.73
C ARG A 257 -10.11 0.34 -12.08
N LEU A 258 -10.25 1.20 -11.08
CA LEU A 258 -10.75 2.57 -11.29
C LEU A 258 -9.66 3.53 -11.80
N GLY A 259 -8.42 3.40 -11.30
CA GLY A 259 -7.30 4.28 -11.66
C GLY A 259 -6.50 3.82 -12.88
N ALA A 260 -6.36 2.51 -13.11
CA ALA A 260 -5.54 1.95 -14.19
C ALA A 260 -6.32 1.07 -15.19
N GLY A 261 -7.62 0.83 -14.97
CA GLY A 261 -8.47 0.07 -15.89
C GLY A 261 -8.28 -1.46 -15.86
N HIS A 262 -7.47 -1.99 -14.94
CA HIS A 262 -7.22 -3.44 -14.83
C HIS A 262 -8.29 -4.14 -14.01
N GLN A 263 -8.92 -5.19 -14.56
CA GLN A 263 -9.88 -5.98 -13.79
C GLN A 263 -9.14 -6.82 -12.73
N PRO A 264 -9.79 -7.19 -11.61
CA PRO A 264 -9.18 -8.05 -10.59
C PRO A 264 -8.66 -9.41 -11.11
N ALA A 265 -9.19 -9.89 -12.24
CA ALA A 265 -8.76 -11.12 -12.93
C ALA A 265 -7.51 -10.93 -13.81
N ASP A 266 -7.17 -9.68 -14.16
CA ASP A 266 -5.97 -9.32 -14.91
C ASP A 266 -4.76 -9.14 -13.98
N VAL A 267 -4.96 -9.04 -12.67
CA VAL A 267 -3.89 -8.90 -11.68
C VAL A 267 -3.32 -10.27 -11.32
N ALA A 268 -2.03 -10.50 -11.60
CA ALA A 268 -1.33 -11.74 -11.28
C ALA A 268 -0.98 -11.82 -9.78
N ILE A 269 -0.54 -10.71 -9.19
CA ILE A 269 -0.30 -10.56 -7.75
C ILE A 269 -0.42 -9.09 -7.34
N ALA A 270 -0.71 -8.85 -6.07
CA ALA A 270 -0.63 -7.52 -5.49
C ALA A 270 -0.08 -7.56 -4.06
N SER A 271 0.57 -6.48 -3.65
CA SER A 271 1.05 -6.26 -2.28
C SER A 271 0.64 -4.88 -1.80
N VAL A 272 0.04 -4.80 -0.62
CA VAL A 272 -0.31 -3.53 0.02
C VAL A 272 0.75 -3.19 1.03
N PHE A 273 1.23 -1.95 1.05
CA PHE A 273 2.17 -1.48 2.04
C PHE A 273 1.95 -0.02 2.41
N SER A 274 2.33 0.36 3.62
CA SER A 274 2.24 1.73 4.12
C SER A 274 3.63 2.37 4.19
N THR A 275 3.78 3.58 3.64
CA THR A 275 5.04 4.32 3.70
C THR A 275 5.25 4.93 5.08
N MET A 276 6.50 4.89 5.55
CA MET A 276 6.92 5.43 6.85
C MET A 276 6.73 6.93 6.92
N SER A 277 6.71 7.45 8.15
CA SER A 277 6.78 8.89 8.36
C SER A 277 8.24 9.37 8.29
N VAL A 278 8.53 10.31 7.39
CA VAL A 278 9.88 10.87 7.23
C VAL A 278 10.04 12.15 8.05
N SER A 279 8.95 12.91 8.28
CA SER A 279 8.96 14.14 9.07
C SER A 279 8.46 13.97 10.52
N ALA A 280 7.94 12.81 10.90
CA ALA A 280 7.21 12.65 12.18
C ALA A 280 8.05 13.01 13.41
N VAL A 281 9.33 12.64 13.44
CA VAL A 281 10.20 12.96 14.58
C VAL A 281 10.37 14.48 14.71
N LEU A 282 10.59 15.20 13.60
CA LEU A 282 10.73 16.65 13.62
C LEU A 282 9.43 17.36 13.98
N GLU A 283 8.30 16.87 13.48
CA GLU A 283 6.98 17.41 13.83
C GLU A 283 6.61 17.14 15.28
N LYS A 284 6.96 15.97 15.82
CA LYS A 284 6.78 15.66 17.24
C LYS A 284 7.64 16.57 18.12
N VAL A 285 8.94 16.72 17.79
CA VAL A 285 9.83 17.65 18.50
C VAL A 285 9.31 19.09 18.41
N ARG A 286 8.82 19.51 17.25
CA ARG A 286 8.21 20.83 17.07
C ARG A 286 6.96 20.99 17.96
N ALA A 287 6.07 20.00 17.96
CA ALA A 287 4.86 20.02 18.78
C ALA A 287 5.20 20.06 20.28
N ASP A 288 6.16 19.25 20.73
CA ASP A 288 6.64 19.24 22.11
C ASP A 288 7.25 20.59 22.51
N ILE A 289 8.03 21.23 21.63
CA ILE A 289 8.59 22.58 21.86
C ILE A 289 7.47 23.65 21.94
N VAL A 290 6.47 23.57 21.06
CA VAL A 290 5.35 24.52 21.05
C VAL A 290 4.43 24.32 22.26
N ALA A 291 4.23 23.07 22.70
CA ALA A 291 3.42 22.74 23.87
C ALA A 291 4.18 22.93 25.20
N ALA A 292 5.52 22.98 25.17
CA ALA A 292 6.32 23.21 26.36
C ALA A 292 6.05 24.61 26.93
N PRO A 293 6.02 24.74 28.27
CA PRO A 293 6.03 26.06 28.90
C PRO A 293 7.22 26.87 28.40
N LEU A 294 7.02 28.17 28.16
CA LEU A 294 8.11 29.06 27.82
C LEU A 294 9.22 28.95 28.89
N PRO A 295 10.50 28.87 28.49
CA PRO A 295 11.59 28.83 29.45
C PRO A 295 11.54 30.06 30.34
N ALA A 296 11.94 29.90 31.60
CA ALA A 296 12.06 31.02 32.52
C ALA A 296 12.96 32.11 31.90
N PRO A 297 12.67 33.40 32.15
CA PRO A 297 13.43 34.50 31.56
C PRO A 297 14.93 34.32 31.76
N ALA A 298 15.69 34.38 30.67
CA ALA A 298 17.14 34.29 30.76
C ALA A 298 17.68 35.56 31.41
N ASN A 299 18.44 35.39 32.49
CA ASN A 299 19.03 36.49 33.25
C ASN A 299 20.54 36.53 33.00
N PHE A 300 20.99 37.50 32.21
CA PHE A 300 22.40 37.68 31.91
C PHE A 300 22.97 38.76 32.83
N ALA A 301 23.99 38.39 33.61
CA ALA A 301 24.79 39.36 34.33
C ALA A 301 25.68 40.11 33.33
N ILE A 302 25.25 41.31 32.92
CA ILE A 302 26.00 42.14 31.97
C ILE A 302 26.94 43.04 32.78
N GLY A 303 28.18 42.56 32.96
CA GLY A 303 29.26 43.34 33.54
C GLY A 303 29.68 42.92 34.95
N PRO A 304 30.88 43.36 35.38
CA PRO A 304 31.41 43.09 36.71
C PRO A 304 30.59 43.84 37.78
N LEU A 305 30.70 43.38 39.03
CA LEU A 305 30.18 44.14 40.17
C LEU A 305 30.87 45.52 40.25
N PRO A 306 30.16 46.56 40.73
CA PRO A 306 30.79 47.83 41.06
C PRO A 306 32.01 47.64 41.97
N GLN A 307 33.04 48.47 41.80
CA GLN A 307 34.29 48.36 42.57
C GLN A 307 34.01 48.45 44.08
N GLY A 308 34.55 47.50 44.85
CA GLY A 308 34.31 47.38 46.29
C GLY A 308 33.17 46.42 46.68
N CYS A 309 32.40 45.88 45.73
CA CYS A 309 31.33 44.93 45.99
C CYS A 309 31.78 43.48 45.73
N THR A 310 31.48 42.57 46.65
CA THR A 310 31.61 41.11 46.48
C THR A 310 30.23 40.45 46.29
N LYS A 311 30.17 39.17 45.89
CA LYS A 311 28.90 38.44 45.70
C LYS A 311 28.00 38.43 46.95
N GLU A 312 28.60 38.56 48.13
CA GLU A 312 27.91 38.58 49.43
C GLU A 312 27.14 39.88 49.69
N HIS A 313 27.42 40.93 48.90
CA HIS A 313 26.77 42.24 49.03
C HIS A 313 25.51 42.38 48.16
N GLU A 314 25.12 41.37 47.36
CA GLU A 314 23.77 41.33 46.78
C GLU A 314 22.77 40.90 47.88
N PRO A 315 21.73 41.69 48.23
CA PRO A 315 21.06 42.70 47.42
C PRO A 315 21.09 44.10 48.07
N PHE A 316 22.24 44.57 48.57
CA PHE A 316 22.32 45.93 49.12
C PHE A 316 22.22 46.98 48.01
N PRO A 317 21.43 48.06 48.20
CA PRO A 317 21.30 49.13 47.22
C PRO A 317 22.68 49.75 46.94
N GLY A 318 23.15 49.63 45.69
CA GLY A 318 24.47 50.09 45.23
C GLY A 318 25.46 48.99 44.81
N CYS A 319 25.24 47.74 45.23
CA CYS A 319 26.08 46.57 44.87
C CYS A 319 25.32 45.56 43.99
N VAL A 320 24.57 46.02 43.01
CA VAL A 320 23.77 45.17 42.12
C VAL A 320 24.40 45.15 40.73
N ARG A 321 24.56 43.96 40.13
CA ARG A 321 24.97 43.86 38.72
C ARG A 321 23.90 44.40 37.80
N ALA A 322 24.31 45.05 36.70
CA ALA A 322 23.40 45.27 35.59
C ALA A 322 22.94 43.90 35.07
N ARG A 323 21.63 43.72 35.01
CA ARG A 323 20.97 42.51 34.54
C ARG A 323 20.19 42.85 33.28
N ALA A 324 20.43 42.12 32.21
CA ALA A 324 19.49 42.08 31.11
C ALA A 324 18.57 40.89 31.31
N VAL A 325 17.28 41.16 31.36
CA VAL A 325 16.23 40.15 31.38
C VAL A 325 15.65 40.09 29.97
N PHE A 326 15.80 38.95 29.31
CA PHE A 326 15.11 38.70 28.05
C PHE A 326 13.83 37.93 28.37
N ASP A 327 12.69 38.61 28.19
CA ASP A 327 11.37 38.01 28.30
C ASP A 327 10.79 37.80 26.90
N VAL A 328 10.58 36.53 26.54
CA VAL A 328 10.06 36.14 25.24
C VAL A 328 8.63 36.65 25.03
N ASN A 329 7.88 36.96 26.10
CA ASN A 329 6.54 37.54 26.01
C ASN A 329 6.51 39.01 25.56
N THR A 330 7.66 39.67 25.49
CA THR A 330 7.77 41.09 25.13
C THR A 330 8.33 41.32 23.72
N ILE A 331 8.63 40.25 22.99
CA ILE A 331 9.13 40.29 21.60
C ILE A 331 7.92 40.21 20.67
N THR A 332 7.27 41.36 20.43
CA THR A 332 6.28 41.56 19.35
C THR A 332 6.84 42.44 18.25
#